data_AF-A0A7C9N9F8-F1
#
_entry.id   AF-A0A7C9N9F8-F1
#
_cell.length_a   1.000
_cell.length_b   1.000
_cell.length_c   1.000
_cell.angle_alpha   90.00
_cell.angle_beta   90.00
_cell.angle_gamma   90.00
#
_symmetry.space_group_name_H-M   'P 1'
#
loop_
_entity.id
_entity.type
_entity.pdbx_description
1 polymer ?
#
loop_
_entity_poly.entity_id
_entity_poly.type
_entity_poly.pdbx_seq_one_letter_code
_entity_poly.pdbx_strand_id
1 'polypeptide(L)' 'MEINKEHTPKEANPEENKLFCEKYKEWVDEGEGCRHKSDYCQFRKQCLIYLKEKFKDF' A
#
# COMPACT_ATOMS: atom_id res chain seq x y z
N MET A 1 -6.74 0.92 -41.88
CA MET A 1 -6.61 1.74 -40.66
C MET A 1 -6.60 0.78 -39.49
N GLU A 2 -5.41 0.41 -39.03
CA GLU A 2 -5.24 -0.56 -37.95
C GLU A 2 -4.72 0.20 -36.73
N ILE A 3 -5.63 0.45 -35.79
CA ILE A 3 -5.34 1.08 -34.49
C ILE A 3 -4.76 -0.01 -33.58
N ASN A 4 -3.43 -0.11 -33.58
CA ASN A 4 -2.72 -0.91 -32.59
C ASN A 4 -2.90 -0.27 -31.23
N LYS A 5 -3.77 -0.85 -30.39
CA LYS A 5 -3.82 -0.59 -28.95
C LYS A 5 -2.52 -1.11 -28.36
N GLU A 6 -1.54 -0.25 -28.25
CA GLU A 6 -0.33 -0.48 -27.45
C GLU A 6 -0.76 -0.63 -25.99
N HIS A 7 -0.94 -1.89 -25.57
CA HIS A 7 -0.95 -2.29 -24.17
C HIS A 7 0.47 -2.08 -23.65
N THR A 8 0.78 -0.86 -23.22
CA THR A 8 1.99 -0.60 -22.44
C THR A 8 1.79 -1.29 -21.10
N PRO A 9 2.59 -2.30 -20.73
CA PRO A 9 2.64 -2.72 -19.35
C PRO A 9 3.16 -1.50 -18.58
N LYS A 10 2.28 -0.86 -17.79
CA LYS A 10 2.71 0.13 -16.81
C LYS A 10 3.67 -0.58 -15.87
N GLU A 11 4.97 -0.41 -16.12
CA GLU A 11 6.02 -0.71 -15.17
C GLU A 11 5.61 0.00 -13.87
N ALA A 12 5.23 -0.80 -12.86
CA ALA A 12 4.77 -0.29 -11.59
C ALA A 12 5.92 0.50 -10.96
N ASN A 13 5.86 1.83 -11.06
CA ASN A 13 6.84 2.70 -10.45
C ASN A 13 6.91 2.36 -8.95
N PRO A 14 8.09 2.05 -8.39
CA PRO A 14 8.23 1.73 -6.97
C PRO A 14 7.81 2.90 -6.07
N GLU A 15 7.77 4.12 -6.60
CA GLU A 15 7.38 5.33 -5.87
C GLU A 15 5.87 5.45 -5.58
N GLU A 16 5.02 4.69 -6.27
CA GLU A 16 3.56 4.75 -6.05
C GLU A 16 3.06 3.84 -4.92
N ASN A 17 3.93 2.99 -4.36
CA ASN A 17 3.55 1.98 -3.36
C ASN A 17 4.00 2.37 -1.94
N LYS A 18 3.87 3.64 -1.57
CA LYS A 18 4.09 4.08 -0.18
C LYS A 18 2.74 4.36 0.49
N LEU A 19 2.59 3.86 1.71
CA LEU A 19 1.41 4.05 2.54
C LEU A 19 1.75 4.91 3.76
N PHE A 20 0.82 5.75 4.19
CA PHE A 20 1.05 6.61 5.33
C PHE A 20 0.66 5.94 6.66
N CYS A 21 1.55 5.99 7.64
CA CYS A 21 1.29 5.57 9.00
C CYS A 21 0.89 6.76 9.87
N GLU A 22 -0.37 6.85 10.30
CA GLU A 22 -0.84 7.96 11.15
C GLU A 22 -0.23 7.96 12.56
N LYS A 23 0.19 6.80 13.07
CA LYS A 23 0.78 6.68 14.40
C LYS A 23 2.15 7.35 14.48
N TYR A 24 3.02 7.07 13.52
CA TYR A 24 4.37 7.63 13.45
C TYR A 24 4.48 8.85 12.53
N LYS A 25 3.40 9.17 11.80
CA LYS A 25 3.33 10.24 10.80
C LYS A 25 4.44 10.13 9.74
N GLU A 26 4.72 8.90 9.32
CA GLU A 26 5.75 8.57 8.34
C GLU A 26 5.15 7.85 7.13
N TRP A 27 5.77 8.01 5.97
CA TRP A 27 5.49 7.18 4.79
C TRP A 27 6.29 5.89 4.91
N VAL A 28 5.59 4.76 4.88
CA VAL A 28 6.19 3.43 4.88
C VAL A 28 5.99 2.77 3.53
N ASP A 29 6.96 1.98 3.10
CA ASP A 29 6.79 1.15 1.92
C ASP A 29 5.68 0.12 2.16
N GLU A 30 4.81 -0.05 1.17
CA GLU A 30 3.72 -1.02 1.21
C GLU A 30 4.22 -2.45 1.45
N GLY A 31 5.41 -2.77 0.94
CA GLY A 31 6.06 -4.06 1.12
C GLY A 31 6.51 -4.34 2.55
N GLU A 32 6.83 -3.32 3.35
CA GLU A 32 7.22 -3.48 4.76
C GLU A 32 6.02 -3.76 5.67
N GLY A 33 4.84 -3.28 5.29
CA GLY A 33 3.62 -3.41 6.09
C GLY A 33 3.65 -2.58 7.38
N CYS A 34 2.75 -2.87 8.32
CA CYS A 34 2.58 -2.07 9.53
C CYS A 34 3.66 -2.41 10.56
N ARG A 35 4.59 -1.47 10.80
CA ARG A 35 5.71 -1.63 11.76
C ARG A 35 5.27 -1.84 13.21
N HIS A 36 4.03 -1.47 13.55
CA HIS A 36 3.47 -1.57 14.90
C HIS A 36 2.24 -2.48 14.98
N LYS A 37 2.18 -3.54 14.15
CA LYS A 37 1.05 -4.48 14.13
C LYS A 37 0.80 -5.22 15.44
N SER A 38 1.81 -5.37 16.29
CA SER A 38 1.67 -5.97 17.63
C SER A 38 1.27 -4.96 18.71
N ASP A 39 1.35 -3.66 18.42
CA ASP A 39 1.05 -2.59 19.37
C ASP A 39 -0.35 -2.00 19.13
N TYR A 40 -0.95 -1.44 20.17
CA TYR A 40 -2.24 -0.77 20.04
C TYR A 40 -2.09 0.47 19.15
N CYS A 41 -2.92 0.57 18.10
CA CYS A 41 -3.00 1.76 17.26
C CYS A 41 -4.45 2.21 17.18
N GLN A 42 -4.71 3.44 17.64
CA GLN A 42 -6.04 4.06 17.59
C GLN A 42 -6.58 4.17 16.15
N PHE A 43 -5.69 4.34 15.18
CA PHE A 43 -6.01 4.44 13.75
C PHE A 43 -6.14 3.08 13.06
N ARG A 44 -5.98 1.94 13.76
CA ARG A 44 -5.95 0.60 13.14
C ARG A 44 -7.17 0.29 12.27
N LYS A 45 -8.35 0.82 12.63
CA LYS A 45 -9.59 0.64 11.85
C LYS A 45 -9.60 1.40 10.52
N GLN A 46 -8.84 2.48 10.40
CA GLN A 46 -8.76 3.34 9.21
C GLN A 46 -7.39 3.24 8.50
N CYS A 47 -6.43 2.53 9.10
CA CYS A 47 -5.08 2.38 8.57
C CYS A 47 -5.06 1.46 7.34
N LEU A 48 -4.78 2.05 6.18
CA LEU A 48 -4.70 1.33 4.90
C LEU A 48 -3.63 0.22 4.91
N ILE A 49 -2.52 0.43 5.64
CA ILE A 49 -1.45 -0.56 5.78
C ILE A 49 -1.99 -1.84 6.45
N TYR A 50 -2.69 -1.67 7.57
CA TYR A 50 -3.27 -2.80 8.31
C TYR A 50 -4.40 -3.49 7.53
N LEU A 51 -5.26 -2.71 6.88
CA LEU A 51 -6.32 -3.27 6.03
C LEU A 51 -5.71 -4.09 4.90
N LYS A 52 -4.73 -3.56 4.17
CA LYS A 52 -4.09 -4.26 3.07
C LYS A 52 -3.41 -5.56 3.50
N GLU A 53 -2.70 -5.57 4.64
CA GLU A 53 -2.15 -6.80 5.21
C GLU A 53 -3.24 -7.83 5.55
N LYS A 54 -4.40 -7.38 6.05
CA LYS A 54 -5.54 -8.25 6.38
C LYS A 54 -6.29 -8.77 5.14
N PHE A 55 -6.36 -8.00 4.06
CA PHE A 55 -7.06 -8.36 2.83
C PHE A 55 -6.18 -9.05 1.78
N LYS A 56 -4.85 -9.08 1.95
CA LYS A 56 -3.93 -9.83 1.07
C LYS A 56 -4.09 -11.35 1.14
N ASP A 57 -4.89 -11.86 2.09
CA ASP A 57 -5.11 -13.29 2.35
C ASP A 57 -6.40 -13.86 1.68
N PHE A 58 -6.99 -13.13 0.73
CA PHE A 58 -8.24 -13.52 0.04
C PHE A 58 -8.05 -13.76 -1.45
#